data_AF-A0A9X3W4U0-F1
#
_entry.id   AF-A0A9X3W4U0-F1
#
_cell.length_a   1.000
_cell.length_b   1.000
_cell.length_c   1.000
_cell.angle_alpha   90.00
_cell.angle_beta   90.00
_cell.angle_gamma   90.00
#
_symmetry.space_group_name_H-M   'P 1'
#
loop_
_entity.id
_entity.type
_entity.pdbx_description
1 polymer ?
#
loop_
_entity_poly.entity_id
_entity_poly.type
_entity_poly.pdbx_seq_one_letter_code
_entity_poly.pdbx_strand_id
1 'polypeptide(L)'
;MDLDTKTKEDISKNMFINDDWTKQRDSLRLFSNSMIIIDRNILPMLMRSVLHTYSIEKNLSVTTQERISSICINYLYICFKKKILNNVEDAIVFLKGLSESPSLMFNKILGYYFECLFNGNDSDASVIRSILAKSECKQFLNKLKF
;
A
#
# COMPACT_ATOMS: atom_id res chain seq x y z
N MET A 1 -15.83 15.33 -13.38
CA MET A 1 -14.90 16.38 -13.86
C MET A 1 -13.53 15.73 -13.91
N ASP A 2 -13.07 15.34 -15.11
CA ASP A 2 -11.75 14.74 -15.28
C ASP A 2 -10.71 15.85 -15.29
N LEU A 3 -9.81 15.83 -14.30
CA LEU A 3 -8.65 16.73 -14.28
C LEU A 3 -7.68 16.30 -15.40
N ASP A 4 -7.13 17.27 -16.12
CA ASP A 4 -6.13 17.01 -17.15
C ASP A 4 -4.82 16.49 -16.52
N THR A 5 -4.02 15.78 -17.32
CA THR A 5 -2.80 15.10 -16.85
C THR A 5 -1.80 16.07 -16.23
N LYS A 6 -1.68 17.29 -16.77
CA LYS A 6 -0.72 18.28 -16.28
C LYS A 6 -1.15 18.81 -14.91
N THR A 7 -2.44 19.08 -14.71
CA THR A 7 -2.98 19.44 -13.40
C THR A 7 -2.79 18.32 -12.37
N LYS A 8 -2.97 17.05 -12.75
CA LYS A 8 -2.71 15.90 -11.86
C LYS A 8 -1.23 15.79 -11.48
N GLU A 9 -0.32 16.00 -12.43
CA GLU A 9 1.13 16.00 -12.19
C GLU A 9 1.57 17.15 -11.29
N ASP A 10 1.07 18.37 -11.54
CA ASP A 10 1.43 19.55 -10.76
C ASP A 10 0.92 19.46 -9.32
N ILE A 11 -0.30 18.93 -9.10
CA ILE A 11 -0.80 18.63 -7.75
C ILE A 11 0.10 17.58 -7.08
N SER A 12 0.42 16.49 -7.78
CA SER A 12 1.24 15.41 -7.22
C SER A 12 2.66 15.88 -6.87
N LYS A 13 3.24 16.76 -7.67
CA LYS A 13 4.57 17.35 -7.37
C LYS A 13 4.46 18.35 -6.22
N ASN A 14 3.63 19.38 -6.33
CA ASN A 14 3.58 20.47 -5.35
C ASN A 14 3.07 20.05 -3.97
N MET A 15 2.24 19.00 -3.88
CA MET A 15 1.66 18.55 -2.62
C MET A 15 2.64 17.75 -1.73
N PHE A 16 3.71 17.19 -2.31
CA PHE A 16 4.64 16.29 -1.61
C PHE A 16 6.12 16.74 -1.69
N ILE A 17 6.38 17.99 -2.10
CA ILE A 17 7.74 18.57 -2.19
C ILE A 17 8.35 18.97 -0.83
N ASN A 18 7.56 19.10 0.23
CA ASN A 18 8.13 19.40 1.56
C ASN A 18 8.84 18.15 2.14
N ASP A 19 10.09 18.31 2.57
CA ASP A 19 11.00 17.22 3.03
C ASP A 19 10.44 16.32 4.15
N ASP A 20 9.42 16.78 4.90
CA ASP A 20 8.81 16.04 6.01
C ASP A 20 7.36 15.59 5.75
N TRP A 21 6.86 15.63 4.50
CA TRP A 21 5.45 15.28 4.22
C TRP A 21 5.10 13.85 4.68
N THR A 22 6.05 12.92 4.61
CA THR A 22 5.86 11.53 5.03
C THR A 22 5.63 11.40 6.52
N LYS A 23 6.04 12.39 7.33
CA LYS A 23 5.81 12.43 8.78
C LYS A 23 4.45 13.06 9.12
N GLN A 24 3.84 13.77 8.17
CA GLN A 24 2.54 14.42 8.38
C GLN A 24 1.39 13.44 8.11
N ARG A 25 0.58 13.20 9.15
CA ARG A 25 -0.57 12.28 9.09
C ARG A 25 -1.54 12.62 7.95
N ASP A 26 -1.84 13.89 7.75
CA ASP A 26 -2.79 14.31 6.71
C ASP A 26 -2.23 14.13 5.31
N SER A 27 -0.95 14.41 5.10
CA SER A 27 -0.27 14.17 3.82
C SER A 27 -0.23 12.67 3.48
N LEU A 28 0.08 11.80 4.45
CA LEU A 28 0.00 10.35 4.27
C LEU A 28 -1.42 9.87 3.92
N ARG A 29 -2.44 10.40 4.60
CA ARG A 29 -3.85 10.07 4.32
C ARG A 29 -4.24 10.51 2.91
N LEU A 30 -3.82 11.70 2.51
CA LEU A 30 -4.08 12.27 1.20
C LEU A 30 -3.39 11.49 0.09
N PHE A 31 -2.13 11.08 0.31
CA PHE A 31 -1.42 10.17 -0.59
C PHE A 31 -2.18 8.86 -0.76
N SER A 32 -2.51 8.17 0.34
CA SER A 32 -3.23 6.89 0.32
C SER A 32 -4.55 6.96 -0.46
N ASN A 33 -5.33 8.02 -0.26
CA ASN A 33 -6.62 8.20 -0.92
C ASN A 33 -6.51 8.60 -2.40
N SER A 34 -5.41 9.24 -2.80
CA SER A 34 -5.22 9.74 -4.17
C SER A 34 -4.40 8.78 -5.06
N MET A 35 -3.82 7.70 -4.53
CA MET A 35 -2.98 6.74 -5.31
C MET A 35 -3.60 6.28 -6.65
N ILE A 36 -4.92 6.14 -6.71
CA ILE A 36 -5.60 5.71 -7.93
C ILE A 36 -5.50 6.72 -9.07
N ILE A 37 -5.45 8.02 -8.75
CA ILE A 37 -5.36 9.13 -9.72
C ILE A 37 -3.95 9.69 -9.90
N ILE A 38 -3.01 9.37 -9.01
CA ILE A 38 -1.60 9.78 -9.15
C ILE A 38 -1.00 9.12 -10.41
N ASP A 39 -0.18 9.89 -11.11
CA ASP A 39 0.54 9.43 -12.30
C ASP A 39 1.40 8.19 -12.01
N ARG A 40 1.48 7.29 -12.99
CA ARG A 40 2.17 6.01 -12.89
C ARG A 40 3.67 6.16 -12.62
N ASN A 41 4.29 7.25 -13.08
CA ASN A 41 5.71 7.51 -12.90
C ASN A 41 6.00 8.23 -11.57
N ILE A 42 5.03 9.00 -11.06
CA ILE A 42 5.16 9.73 -9.78
C ILE A 42 4.84 8.84 -8.59
N LEU A 43 3.83 7.98 -8.69
CA LEU A 43 3.37 7.12 -7.60
C LEU A 43 4.50 6.28 -6.97
N PRO A 44 5.40 5.63 -7.74
CA PRO A 44 6.54 4.93 -7.18
C PRO A 44 7.53 5.82 -6.44
N MET A 45 7.75 7.06 -6.91
CA MET A 45 8.68 7.98 -6.25
C MET A 45 8.14 8.37 -4.86
N LEU A 46 6.85 8.68 -4.77
CA LEU A 46 6.19 9.02 -3.50
C LEU A 46 6.17 7.82 -2.53
N MET A 47 5.89 6.61 -3.03
CA MET A 47 5.92 5.42 -2.19
C MET A 47 7.32 5.13 -1.66
N ARG A 48 8.36 5.33 -2.48
CA ARG A 48 9.75 5.18 -2.06
C ARG A 48 10.09 6.12 -0.90
N SER A 49 9.62 7.37 -0.93
CA SER A 49 9.79 8.31 0.18
C SER A 49 9.16 7.81 1.47
N VAL A 50 7.92 7.29 1.41
CA VAL A 50 7.23 6.71 2.57
C VAL A 50 8.03 5.53 3.14
N LEU A 51 8.42 4.57 2.30
CA LEU A 51 9.16 3.39 2.74
C LEU A 51 10.53 3.77 3.31
N HIS A 52 11.22 4.74 2.72
CA HIS A 52 12.49 5.24 3.24
C HIS A 52 12.35 5.83 4.64
N THR A 53 11.35 6.69 4.88
CA THR A 53 11.10 7.27 6.21
C THR A 53 10.87 6.18 7.27
N TYR A 54 10.03 5.20 6.97
CA TYR A 54 9.56 4.23 7.96
C TYR A 54 10.38 2.94 8.05
N SER A 55 11.28 2.66 7.12
CA SER A 55 12.23 1.53 7.21
C SER A 55 13.45 1.83 8.06
N ILE A 56 13.82 3.11 8.22
CA ILE A 56 14.99 3.55 9.00
C ILE A 56 14.65 3.66 10.50
N GLU A 57 13.40 3.99 10.82
CA GLU A 57 12.95 4.15 12.20
C GLU A 57 12.89 2.82 12.94
N LYS A 58 13.82 2.64 13.90
CA LYS A 58 13.78 1.50 14.83
C LYS A 58 12.64 1.70 15.82
N ASN A 59 11.80 0.67 15.98
CA ASN A 59 10.68 0.63 16.94
C ASN A 59 9.49 1.55 16.64
N LEU A 60 8.91 1.42 15.44
CA LEU A 60 7.63 2.05 15.12
C LEU A 60 6.52 1.64 16.11
N SER A 61 5.73 2.61 16.58
CA SER A 61 4.52 2.30 17.33
C SER A 61 3.55 1.43 16.51
N VAL A 62 2.74 0.60 17.19
CA VAL A 62 1.73 -0.23 16.50
C VAL A 62 0.78 0.62 15.65
N THR A 63 0.36 1.78 16.15
CA THR A 63 -0.50 2.71 15.40
C THR A 63 0.17 3.30 14.15
N THR A 64 1.49 3.54 14.22
CA THR A 64 2.27 3.94 13.03
C THR A 64 2.33 2.78 12.04
N GLN A 65 2.65 1.58 12.52
CA GLN A 65 2.69 0.36 11.70
C GLN A 65 1.36 0.11 10.97
N GLU A 66 0.21 0.26 11.65
CA GLU A 66 -1.13 0.13 11.06
C GLU A 66 -1.40 1.16 9.94
N ARG A 67 -0.93 2.39 10.13
CA ARG A 67 -1.10 3.45 9.13
C ARG A 67 -0.28 3.15 7.88
N ILE A 68 0.99 2.82 8.06
CA ILE A 68 1.90 2.60 6.93
C ILE A 68 1.59 1.28 6.22
N SER A 69 1.17 0.25 6.94
CA SER A 69 0.70 -1.00 6.33
C SER A 69 -0.52 -0.79 5.44
N SER A 70 -1.48 0.04 5.86
CA SER A 70 -2.65 0.40 5.04
C SER A 70 -2.25 1.10 3.74
N ILE A 71 -1.24 1.97 3.80
CA ILE A 71 -0.67 2.63 2.62
C ILE A 71 0.01 1.59 1.71
N CYS A 72 0.80 0.67 2.27
CA CYS A 72 1.44 -0.41 1.51
C CYS A 72 0.41 -1.30 0.80
N ILE A 73 -0.66 -1.70 1.50
CA ILE A 73 -1.73 -2.53 0.93
C ILE A 73 -2.43 -1.82 -0.24
N ASN A 74 -2.75 -0.53 -0.08
CA ASN A 74 -3.33 0.27 -1.16
C ASN A 74 -2.38 0.39 -2.35
N TYR A 75 -1.09 0.60 -2.09
CA TYR A 75 -0.07 0.67 -3.13
C TYR A 75 0.05 -0.65 -3.89
N LEU A 76 0.12 -1.79 -3.19
CA LEU A 76 0.20 -3.12 -3.78
C LEU A 76 -1.03 -3.44 -4.64
N TYR A 77 -2.22 -3.06 -4.17
CA TYR A 77 -3.46 -3.18 -4.94
C TYR A 77 -3.39 -2.41 -6.27
N ILE A 78 -2.98 -1.13 -6.21
CA ILE A 78 -2.84 -0.29 -7.41
C ILE A 78 -1.76 -0.84 -8.34
N CYS A 79 -0.62 -1.27 -7.79
CA CYS A 79 0.47 -1.87 -8.56
C CYS A 79 0.03 -3.14 -9.28
N PHE A 80 -0.72 -4.01 -8.60
CA PHE A 80 -1.23 -5.22 -9.21
C PHE A 80 -2.21 -4.92 -10.35
N LYS A 81 -3.15 -3.98 -10.15
CA LYS A 81 -4.12 -3.57 -11.18
C LYS A 81 -3.46 -2.89 -12.37
N LYS A 82 -2.53 -1.96 -12.10
CA LYS A 82 -1.84 -1.18 -13.13
C LYS A 82 -0.60 -1.87 -13.68
N LYS A 83 -0.24 -3.08 -13.25
CA LYS A 83 0.99 -3.81 -13.63
C LYS A 83 2.29 -3.00 -13.39
N ILE A 84 2.37 -2.32 -12.25
CA ILE A 84 3.56 -1.60 -11.79
C ILE A 84 4.35 -2.53 -10.87
N LEU A 85 5.68 -2.57 -11.02
CA LEU A 85 6.55 -3.44 -10.21
C LEU A 85 7.47 -2.67 -9.25
N ASN A 86 7.65 -1.36 -9.46
CA ASN A 86 8.51 -0.53 -8.61
C ASN A 86 8.05 -0.58 -7.14
N ASN A 87 8.98 -0.73 -6.20
CA ASN A 87 8.77 -0.78 -4.75
C ASN A 87 7.73 -1.83 -4.25
N VAL A 88 7.31 -2.78 -5.09
CA VAL A 88 6.38 -3.86 -4.69
C VAL A 88 7.04 -4.73 -3.63
N GLU A 89 8.27 -5.16 -3.88
CA GLU A 89 9.05 -5.97 -2.96
C GLU A 89 9.28 -5.24 -1.63
N ASP A 90 9.70 -3.98 -1.66
CA ASP A 90 9.93 -3.18 -0.46
C ASP A 90 8.66 -3.04 0.40
N ALA A 91 7.50 -2.83 -0.23
CA ALA A 91 6.22 -2.77 0.46
C ALA A 91 5.84 -4.13 1.08
N ILE A 92 6.10 -5.24 0.40
CA ILE A 92 5.90 -6.59 0.94
C ILE A 92 6.84 -6.85 2.12
N VAL A 93 8.13 -6.49 2.01
CA VAL A 93 9.12 -6.62 3.07
C VAL A 93 8.70 -5.82 4.30
N PHE A 94 8.23 -4.59 4.12
CA PHE A 94 7.68 -3.79 5.22
C PHE A 94 6.52 -4.51 5.94
N LEU A 95 5.57 -5.07 5.18
CA LEU A 95 4.43 -5.80 5.75
C LEU A 95 4.86 -7.08 6.50
N LYS A 96 5.87 -7.80 6.00
CA LYS A 96 6.43 -8.97 6.70
C LYS A 96 7.14 -8.58 8.00
N GLY A 97 7.81 -7.44 8.01
CA GLY A 97 8.55 -6.89 9.16
C GLY A 97 7.70 -6.28 10.27
N LEU A 98 6.36 -6.24 10.12
CA LEU A 98 5.45 -5.77 11.16
C LEU A 98 5.63 -6.57 12.46
N SER A 99 5.39 -5.93 13.60
CA SER A 99 5.39 -6.59 14.90
C SER A 99 4.29 -7.66 15.01
N GLU A 100 4.37 -8.52 16.03
CA GLU A 100 3.42 -9.62 16.27
C GLU A 100 2.12 -9.16 16.97
N SER A 101 1.87 -7.85 17.04
CA SER A 101 0.60 -7.33 17.57
C SER A 101 -0.59 -7.96 16.83
N PRO A 102 -1.60 -8.49 17.54
CA PRO A 102 -2.81 -9.04 16.91
C PRO A 102 -3.50 -8.07 15.95
N SER A 103 -3.43 -6.76 16.22
CA SER A 103 -4.02 -5.73 15.35
C SER A 103 -3.36 -5.63 13.97
N LEU A 104 -2.14 -6.15 13.80
CA LEU A 104 -1.38 -6.16 12.56
C LEU A 104 -1.48 -7.49 11.79
N MET A 105 -2.08 -8.52 12.38
CA MET A 105 -2.19 -9.85 11.80
C MET A 105 -2.77 -9.82 10.38
N PHE A 106 -3.85 -9.06 10.19
CA PHE A 106 -4.49 -8.96 8.88
C PHE A 106 -3.59 -8.31 7.83
N ASN A 107 -2.81 -7.31 8.22
CA ASN A 107 -1.88 -6.62 7.33
C ASN A 107 -0.77 -7.56 6.85
N LYS A 108 -0.25 -8.42 7.74
CA LYS A 108 0.72 -9.47 7.39
C LYS A 108 0.15 -10.47 6.40
N ILE A 109 -1.08 -10.96 6.63
CA ILE A 109 -1.77 -11.89 5.73
C ILE A 109 -1.93 -11.26 4.34
N LEU A 110 -2.29 -9.97 4.26
CA LEU A 110 -2.39 -9.27 2.99
C LEU A 110 -1.04 -9.05 2.30
N GLY A 111 0.02 -8.82 3.06
CA GLY A 111 1.39 -8.79 2.52
C GLY A 111 1.75 -10.11 1.83
N TYR A 112 1.48 -11.24 2.48
CA TYR A 112 1.68 -12.56 1.89
C TYR A 112 0.77 -12.81 0.68
N TYR A 113 -0.50 -12.37 0.75
CA TYR A 113 -1.43 -12.47 -0.38
C TYR A 113 -0.91 -11.76 -1.62
N PHE A 114 -0.49 -10.49 -1.49
CA PHE A 114 0.04 -9.74 -2.63
C PHE A 114 1.35 -10.32 -3.15
N GLU A 115 2.23 -10.80 -2.27
CA GLU A 115 3.43 -11.53 -2.70
C GLU A 115 3.08 -12.74 -3.58
N CYS A 116 2.12 -13.57 -3.16
CA CYS A 116 1.66 -14.70 -3.96
C CYS A 116 1.16 -14.26 -5.33
N LEU A 117 0.36 -13.18 -5.38
CA LEU A 117 -0.16 -12.64 -6.63
C LEU A 117 0.93 -12.14 -7.59
N PHE A 118 1.93 -11.41 -7.08
CA PHE A 118 3.02 -10.90 -7.91
C PHE A 118 3.97 -12.01 -8.38
N ASN A 119 4.10 -13.08 -7.60
CA ASN A 119 4.95 -14.23 -7.93
C ASN A 119 4.22 -15.30 -8.77
N GLY A 120 2.93 -15.13 -9.09
CA GLY A 120 2.13 -16.11 -9.81
C GLY A 120 1.80 -17.38 -9.01
N ASN A 121 1.91 -17.33 -7.68
CA ASN A 121 1.52 -18.42 -6.79
C ASN A 121 0.02 -18.39 -6.51
N ASP A 122 -0.76 -18.81 -7.51
CA ASP A 122 -2.23 -18.76 -7.46
C ASP A 122 -2.84 -19.70 -6.41
N SER A 123 -2.17 -20.81 -6.07
CA SER A 123 -2.65 -21.76 -5.07
C SER A 123 -2.72 -21.11 -3.69
N ASP A 124 -1.64 -20.47 -3.24
CA ASP A 124 -1.59 -19.87 -1.90
C ASP A 124 -2.47 -18.62 -1.83
N ALA A 125 -2.49 -17.82 -2.89
CA ALA A 125 -3.43 -16.71 -3.00
C ALA A 125 -4.89 -17.19 -2.90
N SER A 126 -5.22 -18.34 -3.48
CA SER A 126 -6.55 -18.95 -3.41
C SER A 126 -6.91 -19.45 -2.00
N VAL A 127 -5.95 -20.00 -1.27
CA VAL A 127 -6.14 -20.39 0.14
C VAL A 127 -6.54 -19.18 0.97
N ILE A 128 -5.84 -18.05 0.82
CA ILE A 128 -6.15 -16.82 1.56
C ILE A 128 -7.55 -16.31 1.18
N ARG A 129 -7.88 -16.24 -0.11
CA ARG A 129 -9.22 -15.85 -0.56
C ARG A 129 -10.31 -16.74 0.04
N SER A 130 -10.06 -18.04 0.13
CA SER A 130 -11.00 -19.02 0.69
C SER A 130 -11.21 -18.82 2.19
N ILE A 131 -10.14 -18.55 2.95
CA ILE A 131 -10.23 -18.22 4.38
C ILE A 131 -11.09 -16.97 4.56
N LEU A 132 -10.79 -15.89 3.83
CA LEU A 132 -11.58 -14.64 3.91
C LEU A 132 -13.05 -14.86 3.55
N ALA A 133 -13.35 -15.72 2.58
CA ALA A 133 -14.73 -16.02 2.18
C ALA A 133 -15.48 -16.77 3.28
N LYS A 134 -14.82 -17.76 3.90
CA LYS A 134 -15.38 -18.55 5.01
C LYS A 134 -15.52 -17.74 6.29
N SER A 135 -14.65 -16.76 6.52
CA SER A 135 -14.71 -15.81 7.64
C SER A 135 -15.67 -14.63 7.39
N GLU A 136 -16.59 -14.75 6.43
CA GLU A 136 -17.60 -13.75 6.10
C GLU A 136 -17.07 -12.35 5.73
N CYS A 137 -15.80 -12.25 5.34
CA CYS A 137 -15.16 -11.00 4.92
C CYS A 137 -15.53 -10.61 3.46
N LYS A 138 -16.80 -10.82 3.08
CA LYS A 138 -17.30 -10.67 1.71
C LYS A 138 -17.18 -9.24 1.18
N GLN A 139 -17.40 -8.23 2.04
CA GLN A 139 -17.24 -6.82 1.66
C GLN A 139 -15.79 -6.50 1.27
N PHE A 140 -14.83 -7.07 1.99
CA PHE A 140 -13.42 -6.89 1.70
C PHE A 140 -13.01 -7.62 0.41
N LEU A 141 -13.45 -8.87 0.24
CA LEU A 141 -13.25 -9.62 -1.01
C LEU A 141 -13.81 -8.90 -2.23
N ASN A 142 -14.97 -8.24 -2.11
CA ASN A 142 -15.55 -7.45 -3.19
C ASN A 142 -14.66 -6.25 -3.57
N LYS A 143 -13.97 -5.63 -2.61
CA LYS A 143 -13.00 -4.55 -2.90
C LYS A 143 -11.75 -5.09 -3.62
N LEU A 144 -11.38 -6.34 -3.35
CA LEU A 144 -10.25 -7.02 -3.98
C LEU A 144 -10.55 -7.60 -5.38
N LYS A 145 -11.81 -7.65 -5.82
CA LYS A 145 -12.16 -8.19 -7.13
C LYS A 145 -11.38 -7.45 -8.24
N PHE A 146 -10.64 -8.25 -9.00
CA PHE A 146 -9.86 -7.86 -10.17
C PHE A 146 -10.79 -7.38 -11.28
#